data_AF-A0AAD5X9B7-F1
#
_entry.id   AF-A0AAD5X9B7-F1
#
_cell.length_a   1.000
_cell.length_b   1.000
_cell.length_c   1.000
_cell.angle_alpha   90.00
_cell.angle_beta   90.00
_cell.angle_gamma   90.00
#
_symmetry.space_group_name_H-M   'P 1'
#
loop_
_entity.id
_entity.type
_entity.pdbx_description
1 polymer ?
#
loop_
_entity_poly.entity_id
_entity_poly.type
_entity_poly.pdbx_seq_one_letter_code
_entity_poly.pdbx_strand_id
1 'polypeptide(L)'
;MLAEDPPSGYSSDTSSEEEYTLPPADSTLTRLECNFPSNRILKQIANDFPNLQILDLRVGPEYDNDGISLCLHNFTFPNLRQLTVSNVNLCTAEFLRGQYPILQSLYLEYGRCGSIELDLPHLRKLHFNKWTFTADVDTFGPSLSCSPRLEQLDCYKLWGLGNTSRSQLKHTLVLPACTSLDFHRSDDLEHLQIYAPKLRSLNLQACFSIRSVQILDRKPTGFGHLPSVPTAEQSKYRVNLMNAGDLFDLSGNVVVHPRCAGVFRNDEAAGFDPHDHYALQRMMEDWKNSK
;
A
#
# COMPACT_ATOMS: atom_id res chain seq x y z
N MET A 1 3.20 -46.88 14.35
CA MET A 1 2.56 -45.58 14.09
C MET A 1 1.83 -45.73 12.78
N LEU A 2 0.51 -45.88 12.86
CA LEU A 2 -0.37 -46.02 11.70
C LEU A 2 -0.74 -44.61 11.25
N ALA A 3 -0.51 -44.30 9.97
CA ALA A 3 -0.98 -43.07 9.36
C ALA A 3 -2.48 -43.19 9.16
N GLU A 4 -3.25 -42.34 9.82
CA GLU A 4 -4.68 -42.20 9.56
C GLU A 4 -4.86 -41.30 8.34
N ASP A 5 -5.53 -41.82 7.31
CA ASP A 5 -5.89 -41.07 6.11
C ASP A 5 -6.86 -39.94 6.46
N PRO A 6 -6.64 -38.70 5.96
CA PRO A 6 -7.56 -37.61 6.20
C PRO A 6 -8.91 -37.87 5.51
N PRO A 7 -10.04 -37.48 6.13
CA PRO A 7 -11.37 -37.73 5.59
C PRO A 7 -11.58 -37.00 4.26
N SER A 8 -11.76 -37.78 3.20
CA SER A 8 -12.12 -37.33 1.86
C SER A 8 -13.61 -36.99 1.81
N GLY A 9 -13.96 -35.73 2.12
CA GLY A 9 -15.36 -35.35 2.25
C GLY A 9 -15.66 -33.86 2.13
N TYR A 10 -15.02 -33.14 1.20
CA TYR A 10 -15.54 -31.85 0.74
C TYR A 10 -16.08 -32.01 -0.68
N SER A 11 -17.39 -32.18 -0.77
CA SER A 11 -18.14 -32.04 -2.02
C SER A 11 -17.95 -30.61 -2.51
N SER A 12 -17.26 -30.43 -3.64
CA SER A 12 -17.21 -29.15 -4.35
C SER A 12 -18.59 -28.92 -4.95
N ASP A 13 -19.53 -28.46 -4.12
CA ASP A 13 -20.79 -27.91 -4.61
C ASP A 13 -20.42 -26.75 -5.52
N THR A 14 -20.59 -26.98 -6.81
CA THR A 14 -20.58 -25.95 -7.84
C THR A 14 -21.82 -25.08 -7.59
N SER A 15 -21.74 -24.20 -6.60
CA SER A 15 -22.71 -23.13 -6.40
C SER A 15 -22.82 -22.42 -7.74
N SER A 16 -24.02 -22.43 -8.33
CA SER A 16 -24.35 -21.69 -9.53
C SER A 16 -23.89 -20.26 -9.34
N GLU A 17 -22.75 -19.91 -9.97
CA GLU A 17 -22.25 -18.54 -9.98
C GLU A 17 -23.39 -17.69 -10.53
N GLU A 18 -24.01 -16.87 -9.67
CA GLU A 18 -24.94 -15.85 -10.14
C GLU A 18 -24.14 -14.95 -11.09
N GLU A 19 -24.34 -15.14 -12.39
CA GLU A 19 -23.54 -14.48 -13.42
C GLU A 19 -23.83 -12.99 -13.33
N TYR A 20 -22.86 -12.25 -12.76
CA TYR A 20 -22.97 -10.81 -12.61
C TYR A 20 -23.20 -10.17 -13.98
N THR A 21 -24.38 -9.60 -14.17
CA THR A 21 -24.78 -9.02 -15.45
C THR A 21 -24.38 -7.55 -15.46
N LEU A 22 -23.44 -7.21 -16.34
CA LEU A 22 -23.04 -5.82 -16.57
C LEU A 22 -24.22 -5.02 -17.14
N PRO A 23 -24.28 -3.69 -16.90
CA PRO A 23 -25.22 -2.84 -17.63
C PRO A 23 -24.96 -2.93 -19.14
N PRO A 24 -25.96 -2.62 -19.98
CA PRO A 24 -25.75 -2.51 -21.42
C PRO A 24 -24.59 -1.57 -21.74
N ALA A 25 -23.86 -1.84 -22.82
CA ALA A 25 -22.77 -0.99 -23.28
C ALA A 25 -23.26 0.46 -23.43
N ASP A 26 -22.61 1.37 -22.71
CA ASP A 26 -22.99 2.78 -22.65
C ASP A 26 -21.73 3.65 -22.57
N SER A 27 -21.40 4.27 -23.71
CA SER A 27 -20.27 5.20 -23.79
C SER A 27 -20.44 6.47 -22.93
N THR A 28 -21.63 6.75 -22.41
CA THR A 28 -21.88 7.89 -21.52
C THR A 28 -21.66 7.54 -20.04
N LEU A 29 -21.56 6.25 -19.71
CA LEU A 29 -21.34 5.79 -18.35
C LEU A 29 -19.91 6.17 -17.90
N THR A 30 -19.83 6.97 -16.84
CA THR A 30 -18.56 7.48 -16.29
C THR A 30 -18.16 6.80 -14.97
N ARG A 31 -19.08 6.08 -14.34
CA ARG A 31 -18.86 5.34 -13.09
C ARG A 31 -19.45 3.95 -13.21
N LEU A 32 -18.70 2.95 -12.77
CA LEU A 32 -19.14 1.56 -12.71
C LEU A 32 -18.64 0.92 -11.43
N GLU A 33 -19.54 0.22 -10.74
CA GLU A 33 -19.22 -0.64 -9.62
C GLU A 33 -19.45 -2.08 -10.08
N CYS A 34 -18.42 -2.92 -9.99
CA CYS A 34 -18.45 -4.32 -10.42
C CYS A 34 -18.27 -5.22 -9.20
N ASN A 35 -19.33 -5.93 -8.84
CA ASN A 35 -19.26 -6.98 -7.83
C ASN A 35 -18.83 -8.29 -8.49
N PHE A 36 -17.99 -9.07 -7.81
CA PHE A 36 -17.46 -10.34 -8.30
C PHE A 36 -16.74 -10.22 -9.66
N PRO A 37 -15.76 -9.31 -9.79
CA PRO A 37 -15.02 -9.17 -11.04
C PRO A 37 -14.28 -10.46 -11.41
N SER A 38 -14.27 -10.75 -12.71
CA SER A 38 -13.42 -11.76 -13.33
C SER A 38 -12.63 -11.13 -14.48
N ASN A 39 -11.55 -11.77 -14.93
CA ASN A 39 -10.79 -11.27 -16.09
C ASN A 39 -11.65 -11.18 -17.38
N ARG A 40 -12.68 -12.03 -17.51
CA ARG A 40 -13.66 -11.95 -18.61
C ARG A 40 -14.51 -10.69 -18.51
N ILE A 41 -15.04 -10.40 -17.31
CA ILE A 41 -15.84 -9.20 -17.04
C ILE A 41 -14.99 -7.94 -17.22
N LEU A 42 -13.75 -7.92 -16.73
CA LEU A 42 -12.84 -6.77 -16.93
C LEU A 42 -12.56 -6.48 -18.40
N LYS A 43 -12.37 -7.52 -19.22
CA LYS A 43 -12.22 -7.36 -20.67
C LYS A 43 -13.45 -6.71 -21.29
N GLN A 44 -14.64 -7.12 -20.84
CA GLN A 44 -15.89 -6.53 -21.30
C GLN A 44 -16.02 -5.08 -20.86
N ILE A 45 -15.72 -4.77 -19.58
CA ILE A 45 -15.78 -3.39 -19.07
C ILE A 45 -14.87 -2.46 -19.88
N ALA A 46 -13.63 -2.90 -20.15
CA ALA A 46 -12.67 -2.10 -20.91
C ALA A 46 -13.13 -1.80 -22.34
N ASN A 47 -13.90 -2.70 -22.96
CA ASN A 47 -14.43 -2.55 -24.32
C ASN A 47 -15.74 -1.72 -24.35
N ASP A 48 -16.66 -2.02 -23.44
CA ASP A 48 -18.04 -1.52 -23.48
C ASP A 48 -18.16 -0.10 -22.86
N PHE A 49 -17.22 0.29 -21.98
CA PHE A 49 -17.23 1.58 -21.27
C PHE A 49 -15.92 2.38 -21.44
N PRO A 50 -15.55 2.80 -22.67
CA PRO A 50 -14.26 3.46 -22.93
C PRO A 50 -14.10 4.83 -22.26
N ASN A 51 -15.20 5.47 -21.84
CA ASN A 51 -15.21 6.77 -21.18
C ASN A 51 -15.29 6.69 -19.64
N LEU A 52 -15.10 5.49 -19.09
CA LEU A 52 -15.16 5.26 -17.66
C LEU A 52 -14.10 6.09 -16.93
N GLN A 53 -14.53 6.85 -15.92
CA GLN A 53 -13.68 7.71 -15.09
C GLN A 53 -13.47 7.14 -13.69
N ILE A 54 -14.45 6.38 -13.18
CA ILE A 54 -14.41 5.77 -11.87
C ILE A 54 -14.79 4.29 -12.01
N LEU A 55 -13.93 3.41 -11.50
CA LEU A 55 -14.15 1.98 -11.48
C LEU A 55 -13.93 1.45 -10.06
N ASP A 56 -14.95 0.84 -9.49
CA ASP A 56 -14.88 0.17 -8.19
C ASP A 56 -15.05 -1.35 -8.41
N LEU A 57 -13.99 -2.12 -8.15
CA LEU A 57 -13.96 -3.58 -8.26
C LEU A 57 -14.03 -4.19 -6.85
N ARG A 58 -15.05 -5.01 -6.59
CA ARG A 58 -15.28 -5.56 -5.24
C ARG A 58 -15.67 -7.02 -5.27
N VAL A 59 -15.16 -7.80 -4.33
CA VAL A 59 -15.73 -9.10 -3.98
C VAL A 59 -16.32 -9.01 -2.58
N GLY A 60 -17.41 -9.73 -2.29
CA GLY A 60 -17.98 -9.78 -0.95
C GLY A 60 -16.96 -10.34 0.06
N PRO A 61 -16.82 -9.76 1.27
CA PRO A 61 -15.88 -10.23 2.29
C PRO A 61 -16.19 -11.63 2.82
N GLU A 62 -17.42 -12.11 2.64
CA GLU A 62 -17.89 -13.45 3.04
C GLU A 62 -17.34 -14.59 2.18
N TYR A 63 -16.69 -14.28 1.05
CA TYR A 63 -16.11 -15.29 0.16
C TYR A 63 -14.62 -15.43 0.43
N ASP A 64 -14.19 -16.66 0.70
CA ASP A 64 -12.77 -17.00 0.85
C ASP A 64 -12.09 -16.87 -0.52
N ASN A 65 -11.52 -15.69 -0.80
CA ASN A 65 -11.04 -15.31 -2.14
C ASN A 65 -9.69 -15.94 -2.51
N ASP A 66 -9.33 -17.06 -1.87
CA ASP A 66 -8.08 -17.75 -2.13
C ASP A 66 -7.92 -18.23 -3.59
N GLY A 67 -9.01 -18.24 -4.38
CA GLY A 67 -8.98 -18.68 -5.78
C GLY A 67 -8.96 -17.60 -6.88
N ILE A 68 -9.49 -16.40 -6.66
CA ILE A 68 -9.68 -15.42 -7.75
C ILE A 68 -8.59 -14.35 -7.71
N SER A 69 -7.71 -14.39 -8.71
CA SER A 69 -6.71 -13.34 -8.93
C SER A 69 -6.98 -12.57 -10.22
N LEU A 70 -7.04 -11.24 -10.15
CA LEU A 70 -7.22 -10.38 -11.31
C LEU A 70 -5.89 -9.96 -11.93
N CYS A 71 -5.87 -9.85 -13.26
CA CYS A 71 -4.74 -9.38 -14.05
C CYS A 71 -5.06 -8.04 -14.72
N LEU A 72 -4.98 -6.94 -13.96
CA LEU A 72 -5.35 -5.60 -14.45
C LEU A 72 -4.41 -5.05 -15.54
N HIS A 73 -3.19 -5.59 -15.67
CA HIS A 73 -2.24 -5.20 -16.73
C HIS A 73 -2.68 -5.59 -18.15
N ASN A 74 -3.70 -6.43 -18.30
CA ASN A 74 -4.18 -6.84 -19.63
C ASN A 74 -5.22 -5.88 -20.22
N PHE A 75 -5.58 -4.83 -19.48
CA PHE A 75 -6.69 -3.94 -19.82
C PHE A 75 -6.25 -2.48 -19.80
N THR A 76 -6.87 -1.68 -20.67
CA THR A 76 -6.57 -0.25 -20.81
C THR A 76 -7.82 0.55 -20.50
N PHE A 77 -7.68 1.55 -19.63
CA PHE A 77 -8.76 2.44 -19.24
C PHE A 77 -8.30 3.90 -19.42
N PRO A 78 -8.38 4.44 -20.66
CA PRO A 78 -7.70 5.68 -21.03
C PRO A 78 -8.25 6.92 -20.30
N ASN A 79 -9.50 6.85 -19.83
CA ASN A 79 -10.19 7.95 -19.17
C ASN A 79 -10.32 7.76 -17.64
N LEU A 80 -9.74 6.69 -17.09
CA LEU A 80 -9.91 6.36 -15.68
C LEU A 80 -9.11 7.31 -14.79
N ARG A 81 -9.82 7.97 -13.87
CA ARG A 81 -9.27 8.91 -12.89
C ARG A 81 -9.19 8.30 -11.50
N GLN A 82 -10.08 7.37 -11.19
CA GLN A 82 -10.11 6.67 -9.92
C GLN A 82 -10.34 5.18 -10.12
N LEU A 83 -9.53 4.38 -9.42
CA LEU A 83 -9.68 2.93 -9.35
C LEU A 83 -9.69 2.50 -7.88
N THR A 84 -10.70 1.71 -7.51
CA THR A 84 -10.76 1.02 -6.22
C THR A 84 -10.78 -0.48 -6.46
N VAL A 85 -9.93 -1.22 -5.76
CA VAL A 85 -9.93 -2.69 -5.74
C VAL A 85 -10.08 -3.12 -4.30
N SER A 86 -11.20 -3.77 -3.95
CA SER A 86 -11.54 -4.12 -2.56
C SER A 86 -11.88 -5.59 -2.42
N ASN A 87 -11.28 -6.27 -1.45
CA ASN A 87 -11.43 -7.71 -1.22
C ASN A 87 -11.00 -8.57 -2.42
N VAL A 88 -10.01 -8.15 -3.21
CA VAL A 88 -9.57 -8.90 -4.39
C VAL A 88 -8.06 -9.13 -4.38
N ASN A 89 -7.65 -10.35 -4.76
CA ASN A 89 -6.25 -10.66 -5.00
C ASN A 89 -5.85 -10.22 -6.41
N LEU A 90 -4.69 -9.58 -6.54
CA LEU A 90 -4.11 -9.28 -7.85
C LEU A 90 -2.96 -10.25 -8.10
N CYS A 91 -2.83 -10.74 -9.34
CA CYS A 91 -1.65 -11.49 -9.74
C CYS A 91 -0.40 -10.61 -9.55
N THR A 92 -0.44 -9.42 -10.14
CA THR A 92 0.54 -8.35 -9.97
C THR A 92 -0.20 -7.01 -9.85
N ALA A 93 0.31 -6.10 -9.02
CA ALA A 93 -0.17 -4.74 -8.94
C ALA A 93 0.61 -3.85 -9.92
N GLU A 94 0.44 -4.14 -11.22
CA GLU A 94 1.05 -3.39 -12.32
C GLU A 94 0.08 -2.33 -12.85
N PHE A 95 0.41 -1.07 -12.62
CA PHE A 95 -0.38 0.07 -13.06
C PHE A 95 0.50 1.01 -13.90
N LEU A 96 0.43 0.85 -15.22
CA LEU A 96 1.34 1.50 -16.15
C LEU A 96 0.69 2.65 -16.91
N ARG A 97 1.49 3.64 -17.29
CA ARG A 97 1.01 4.88 -17.95
C ARG A 97 0.29 4.63 -19.27
N GLY A 98 0.60 3.53 -19.96
CA GLY A 98 -0.06 3.15 -21.21
C GLY A 98 -1.50 2.67 -21.01
N GLN A 99 -1.79 2.10 -19.84
CA GLN A 99 -3.10 1.56 -19.48
C GLN A 99 -3.94 2.60 -18.73
N TYR A 100 -3.30 3.41 -17.88
CA TYR A 100 -3.92 4.32 -16.93
C TYR A 100 -3.34 5.75 -17.02
N PRO A 101 -3.39 6.40 -18.21
CA PRO A 101 -2.63 7.61 -18.48
C PRO A 101 -3.02 8.82 -17.62
N ILE A 102 -4.25 8.86 -17.11
CA ILE A 102 -4.77 10.00 -16.34
C ILE A 102 -5.23 9.64 -14.93
N LEU A 103 -4.85 8.45 -14.43
CA LEU A 103 -5.27 7.98 -13.10
C LEU A 103 -4.71 8.89 -12.00
N GLN A 104 -5.59 9.35 -11.11
CA GLN A 104 -5.29 10.31 -10.06
C GLN A 104 -5.41 9.72 -8.66
N SER A 105 -6.24 8.69 -8.49
CA SER A 105 -6.47 8.04 -7.20
C SER A 105 -6.56 6.54 -7.35
N LEU A 106 -5.78 5.82 -6.55
CA LEU A 106 -5.75 4.36 -6.51
C LEU A 106 -5.96 3.90 -5.07
N TYR A 107 -6.98 3.07 -4.87
CA TYR A 107 -7.37 2.52 -3.57
C TYR A 107 -7.30 0.99 -3.64
N LEU A 108 -6.43 0.41 -2.83
CA LEU A 108 -6.23 -1.03 -2.73
C LEU A 108 -6.60 -1.47 -1.32
N GLU A 109 -7.70 -2.21 -1.20
CA GLU A 109 -8.32 -2.55 0.08
C GLU A 109 -8.48 -4.06 0.22
N TYR A 110 -8.15 -4.61 1.38
CA TYR A 110 -8.42 -5.99 1.76
C TYR A 110 -7.93 -7.03 0.72
N GLY A 111 -6.69 -6.94 0.27
CA GLY A 111 -6.20 -7.82 -0.78
C GLY A 111 -4.74 -8.18 -0.63
N ARG A 112 -4.26 -8.96 -1.59
CA ARG A 112 -2.84 -9.31 -1.70
C ARG A 112 -2.39 -9.34 -3.15
N CYS A 113 -1.09 -9.14 -3.36
CA CYS A 113 -0.46 -9.33 -4.66
C CYS A 113 1.00 -9.76 -4.52
N GLY A 114 1.56 -10.37 -5.55
CA GLY A 114 2.96 -10.78 -5.54
C GLY A 114 3.91 -9.59 -5.48
N SER A 115 3.76 -8.67 -6.44
CA SER A 115 4.63 -7.52 -6.64
C SER A 115 3.82 -6.26 -6.93
N ILE A 116 4.50 -5.11 -6.95
CA ILE A 116 3.94 -3.82 -7.33
C ILE A 116 4.85 -3.03 -8.26
N GLU A 117 4.26 -2.57 -9.36
CA GLU A 117 4.91 -1.71 -10.34
C GLU A 117 3.98 -0.56 -10.69
N LEU A 118 4.44 0.67 -10.46
CA LEU A 118 3.68 1.87 -10.73
C LEU A 118 4.44 2.72 -11.74
N ASP A 119 3.74 3.16 -12.78
CA ASP A 119 4.17 4.23 -13.68
C ASP A 119 2.96 5.13 -13.93
N LEU A 120 2.61 5.94 -12.93
CA LEU A 120 1.39 6.73 -12.90
C LEU A 120 1.72 8.22 -12.73
N PRO A 121 2.11 8.92 -13.82
CA PRO A 121 2.64 10.29 -13.74
C PRO A 121 1.63 11.33 -13.20
N HIS A 122 0.35 10.99 -13.19
CA HIS A 122 -0.74 11.85 -12.72
C HIS A 122 -1.32 11.42 -11.36
N LEU A 123 -0.80 10.35 -10.74
CA LEU A 123 -1.29 9.86 -9.46
C LEU A 123 -1.05 10.89 -8.36
N ARG A 124 -2.10 11.19 -7.59
CA ARG A 124 -2.08 12.16 -6.48
C ARG A 124 -2.33 11.49 -5.14
N LYS A 125 -3.15 10.44 -5.12
CA LYS A 125 -3.51 9.69 -3.91
C LYS A 125 -3.30 8.20 -4.13
N LEU A 126 -2.60 7.57 -3.22
CA LEU A 126 -2.45 6.12 -3.16
C LEU A 126 -2.80 5.65 -1.77
N HIS A 127 -3.70 4.69 -1.69
CA HIS A 127 -4.21 4.15 -0.44
C HIS A 127 -4.08 2.63 -0.41
N PHE A 128 -3.48 2.11 0.64
CA PHE A 128 -3.48 0.70 0.99
C PHE A 128 -4.21 0.51 2.32
N ASN A 129 -5.23 -0.34 2.35
CA ASN A 129 -5.96 -0.70 3.56
C ASN A 129 -5.98 -2.22 3.71
N LYS A 130 -5.26 -2.76 4.70
CA LYS A 130 -5.13 -4.21 4.92
C LYS A 130 -4.70 -4.93 3.64
N TRP A 131 -3.60 -4.46 3.05
CA TRP A 131 -3.03 -5.02 1.84
C TRP A 131 -1.74 -5.78 2.15
N THR A 132 -1.51 -6.92 1.51
CA THR A 132 -0.30 -7.73 1.76
C THR A 132 0.45 -8.04 0.48
N PHE A 133 1.75 -7.78 0.46
CA PHE A 133 2.63 -8.29 -0.59
C PHE A 133 3.13 -9.69 -0.25
N THR A 134 3.04 -10.62 -1.20
CA THR A 134 3.39 -12.03 -0.98
C THR A 134 4.73 -12.45 -1.57
N ALA A 135 5.39 -11.61 -2.36
CA ALA A 135 6.73 -11.84 -2.89
C ALA A 135 7.67 -10.67 -2.53
N ASP A 136 8.91 -10.75 -3.03
CA ASP A 136 9.92 -9.71 -2.84
C ASP A 136 9.42 -8.35 -3.39
N VAL A 137 9.50 -7.30 -2.57
CA VAL A 137 9.02 -5.94 -2.89
C VAL A 137 10.13 -4.88 -2.87
N ASP A 138 11.30 -5.26 -3.36
CA ASP A 138 12.42 -4.35 -3.58
C ASP A 138 12.12 -3.23 -4.60
N THR A 139 11.05 -3.38 -5.39
CA THR A 139 10.55 -2.34 -6.30
C THR A 139 9.61 -1.32 -5.64
N PHE A 140 9.14 -1.51 -4.39
CA PHE A 140 8.12 -0.64 -3.80
C PHE A 140 8.50 0.85 -3.83
N GLY A 141 9.67 1.22 -3.32
CA GLY A 141 10.17 2.59 -3.34
C GLY A 141 10.41 3.16 -4.76
N PRO A 142 11.15 2.44 -5.63
CA PRO A 142 11.29 2.81 -7.04
C PRO A 142 9.96 3.02 -7.77
N SER A 143 8.99 2.12 -7.62
CA SER A 143 7.64 2.22 -8.22
C SER A 143 6.92 3.48 -7.80
N LEU A 144 6.92 3.81 -6.50
CA LEU A 144 6.32 5.05 -6.01
C LEU A 144 6.97 6.31 -6.61
N SER A 145 8.27 6.25 -6.91
CA SER A 145 9.02 7.39 -7.46
C SER A 145 8.63 7.72 -8.90
N CYS A 146 8.04 6.77 -9.63
CA CYS A 146 7.44 7.00 -10.95
C CYS A 146 6.12 7.78 -10.90
N SER A 147 5.64 8.12 -9.70
CA SER A 147 4.46 8.96 -9.48
C SER A 147 4.85 10.33 -8.89
N PRO A 148 5.55 11.21 -9.64
CA PRO A 148 6.11 12.47 -9.12
C PRO A 148 5.09 13.45 -8.55
N ARG A 149 3.80 13.26 -8.88
CA ARG A 149 2.68 14.09 -8.42
C ARG A 149 1.96 13.51 -7.19
N LEU A 150 2.45 12.41 -6.62
CA LEU A 150 1.85 11.80 -5.45
C LEU A 150 1.91 12.77 -4.26
N GLU A 151 0.73 13.22 -3.81
CA GLU A 151 0.56 14.19 -2.73
C GLU A 151 0.31 13.50 -1.38
N GLN A 152 -0.30 12.31 -1.43
CA GLN A 152 -0.74 11.54 -0.28
C GLN A 152 -0.51 10.04 -0.51
N LEU A 153 0.19 9.41 0.45
CA LEU A 153 0.35 7.96 0.55
C LEU A 153 -0.14 7.52 1.92
N ASP A 154 -1.23 6.75 1.95
CA ASP A 154 -1.80 6.20 3.19
C ASP A 154 -1.72 4.67 3.16
N CYS A 155 -1.13 4.10 4.20
CA CYS A 155 -0.86 2.67 4.33
C CYS A 155 -1.33 2.20 5.70
N TYR A 156 -2.57 1.72 5.80
CA TYR A 156 -3.06 1.08 7.02
C TYR A 156 -2.95 -0.44 6.90
N LYS A 157 -2.20 -1.08 7.81
CA LYS A 157 -1.92 -2.53 7.76
C LYS A 157 -1.41 -2.98 6.38
N LEU A 158 -0.47 -2.21 5.82
CA LEU A 158 0.27 -2.63 4.63
C LEU A 158 1.40 -3.54 5.09
N TRP A 159 1.34 -4.82 4.71
CA TRP A 159 2.29 -5.87 5.08
C TRP A 159 2.99 -6.45 3.85
N GLY A 160 4.02 -7.25 4.08
CA GLY A 160 4.90 -7.80 3.05
C GLY A 160 6.07 -6.89 2.68
N LEU A 161 6.20 -5.71 3.31
CA LEU A 161 7.31 -4.79 3.07
C LEU A 161 8.64 -5.31 3.65
N GLY A 162 8.60 -6.20 4.62
CA GLY A 162 9.76 -6.91 5.16
C GLY A 162 10.09 -8.21 4.43
N ASN A 163 9.21 -8.66 3.52
CA ASN A 163 9.41 -9.91 2.76
C ASN A 163 10.41 -9.66 1.64
N THR A 164 11.69 -9.82 1.95
CA THR A 164 12.75 -9.58 0.98
C THR A 164 13.87 -10.58 1.22
N SER A 165 14.38 -11.17 0.15
CA SER A 165 15.57 -12.02 0.17
C SER A 165 16.84 -11.32 0.70
N ARG A 166 16.84 -9.99 0.83
CA ARG A 166 17.97 -9.19 1.33
C ARG A 166 17.72 -8.80 2.79
N SER A 167 18.59 -9.24 3.70
CA SER A 167 18.40 -9.10 5.15
C SER A 167 18.34 -7.68 5.71
N GLN A 168 18.41 -6.62 4.89
CA GLN A 168 18.37 -5.22 5.31
C GLN A 168 17.84 -4.31 4.19
N LEU A 169 16.74 -4.70 3.54
CA LEU A 169 16.19 -3.85 2.49
C LEU A 169 15.78 -2.49 3.07
N LYS A 170 16.29 -1.43 2.43
CA LYS A 170 15.96 -0.06 2.77
C LYS A 170 15.01 0.51 1.74
N HIS A 171 13.77 0.75 2.15
CA HIS A 171 12.76 1.36 1.29
C HIS A 171 13.09 2.84 1.08
N THR A 172 13.55 3.19 -0.12
CA THR A 172 13.87 4.57 -0.49
C THR A 172 12.70 5.18 -1.25
N LEU A 173 12.00 6.13 -0.60
CA LEU A 173 10.86 6.84 -1.15
C LEU A 173 11.29 8.21 -1.68
N VAL A 174 11.16 8.43 -2.99
CA VAL A 174 11.49 9.70 -3.65
C VAL A 174 10.21 10.37 -4.13
N LEU A 175 9.63 11.20 -3.27
CA LEU A 175 8.27 11.73 -3.41
C LEU A 175 8.28 13.28 -3.41
N PRO A 176 8.62 13.94 -4.53
CA PRO A 176 8.86 15.38 -4.57
C PRO A 176 7.61 16.23 -4.28
N ALA A 177 6.41 15.73 -4.60
CA ALA A 177 5.14 16.41 -4.34
C ALA A 177 4.46 16.00 -3.02
N CYS A 178 4.95 14.97 -2.34
CA CYS A 178 4.24 14.38 -1.21
C CYS A 178 4.19 15.31 -0.01
N THR A 179 2.99 15.46 0.54
CA THR A 179 2.69 16.31 1.69
C THR A 179 2.26 15.51 2.92
N SER A 180 1.69 14.31 2.72
CA SER A 180 1.27 13.40 3.77
C SER A 180 1.73 11.99 3.46
N LEU A 181 2.41 11.37 4.42
CA LEU A 181 2.89 10.00 4.34
C LEU A 181 2.51 9.30 5.64
N ASP A 182 1.64 8.30 5.53
CA ASP A 182 1.07 7.57 6.65
C ASP A 182 1.34 6.08 6.48
N PHE A 183 2.11 5.50 7.40
CA PHE A 183 2.20 4.07 7.64
C PHE A 183 1.66 3.81 9.04
N HIS A 184 0.50 3.19 9.12
CA HIS A 184 -0.15 2.82 10.37
C HIS A 184 -0.28 1.30 10.43
N ARG A 185 0.32 0.65 11.44
CA ARG A 185 0.33 -0.82 11.58
C ARG A 185 1.02 -1.56 10.42
N SER A 186 1.99 -0.94 9.78
CA SER A 186 2.90 -1.60 8.84
C SER A 186 4.00 -2.31 9.63
N ASP A 187 3.60 -3.37 10.31
CA ASP A 187 4.37 -4.02 11.38
C ASP A 187 5.68 -4.66 10.89
N ASP A 188 5.88 -4.86 9.59
CA ASP A 188 7.08 -5.45 8.98
C ASP A 188 7.95 -4.44 8.20
N LEU A 189 7.64 -3.14 8.29
CA LEU A 189 8.46 -2.08 7.73
C LEU A 189 9.65 -1.77 8.66
N GLU A 190 10.87 -2.19 8.28
CA GLU A 190 12.06 -2.03 9.15
C GLU A 190 12.88 -0.76 8.89
N HIS A 191 13.12 -0.42 7.62
CA HIS A 191 14.03 0.66 7.26
C HIS A 191 13.45 1.56 6.18
N LEU A 192 13.40 2.86 6.48
CA LEU A 192 12.83 3.87 5.59
C LEU A 192 13.81 5.01 5.30
N GLN A 193 13.93 5.36 4.03
CA GLN A 193 14.67 6.52 3.53
C GLN A 193 13.71 7.42 2.77
N ILE A 194 13.61 8.69 3.12
CA ILE A 194 12.57 9.58 2.59
C ILE A 194 13.21 10.84 2.00
N TYR A 195 13.06 11.02 0.69
CA TYR A 195 13.19 12.32 0.04
C TYR A 195 11.80 12.86 -0.31
N ALA A 196 11.24 13.66 0.59
CA ALA A 196 9.95 14.32 0.40
C ALA A 196 10.05 15.80 0.83
N PRO A 197 10.55 16.69 -0.04
CA PRO A 197 10.79 18.10 0.27
C PRO A 197 9.53 18.86 0.69
N LYS A 198 8.35 18.45 0.22
CA LYS A 198 7.07 19.08 0.56
C LYS A 198 6.35 18.44 1.74
N LEU A 199 6.91 17.41 2.36
CA LEU A 199 6.32 16.66 3.47
C LEU A 199 5.94 17.57 4.63
N ARG A 200 4.70 17.43 5.11
CA ARG A 200 4.13 18.15 6.25
C ARG A 200 3.71 17.22 7.39
N SER A 201 3.30 16.00 7.06
CA SER A 201 2.88 14.98 8.01
C SER A 201 3.58 13.65 7.71
N LEU A 202 4.23 13.08 8.73
CA LEU A 202 4.78 11.73 8.71
C LEU A 202 4.15 10.94 9.86
N ASN A 203 3.28 9.99 9.54
CA ASN A 203 2.70 9.10 10.55
C ASN A 203 3.35 7.72 10.42
N LEU A 204 3.95 7.22 11.50
CA LEU A 204 4.51 5.88 11.61
C LEU A 204 3.89 5.12 12.79
N GLN A 205 2.66 5.48 13.15
CA GLN A 205 1.98 4.93 14.31
C GLN A 205 1.91 3.41 14.27
N ALA A 206 2.26 2.80 15.40
CA ALA A 206 2.19 1.36 15.61
C ALA A 206 2.95 0.55 14.55
N CYS A 207 4.02 1.10 13.96
CA CYS A 207 4.95 0.37 13.11
C CYS A 207 6.04 -0.28 13.99
N PHE A 208 5.71 -1.39 14.64
CA PHE A 208 6.55 -1.95 15.71
C PHE A 208 7.94 -2.44 15.25
N SER A 209 8.12 -2.83 13.99
CA SER A 209 9.44 -3.29 13.50
C SER A 209 10.30 -2.18 12.92
N ILE A 210 9.87 -0.92 12.91
CA ILE A 210 10.68 0.17 12.35
C ILE A 210 11.94 0.38 13.22
N ARG A 211 13.12 0.23 12.59
CA ARG A 211 14.44 0.37 13.23
C ARG A 211 15.22 1.60 12.76
N SER A 212 14.94 2.09 11.55
CA SER A 212 15.64 3.25 11.00
C SER A 212 14.72 4.10 10.14
N VAL A 213 14.70 5.41 10.39
CA VAL A 213 14.05 6.39 9.52
C VAL A 213 14.98 7.54 9.22
N GLN A 214 15.35 7.68 7.95
CA GLN A 214 16.26 8.72 7.49
C GLN A 214 15.56 9.65 6.49
N ILE A 215 15.46 10.91 6.86
CA ILE A 215 15.07 12.01 5.99
C ILE A 215 16.30 12.51 5.23
N LEU A 216 16.15 12.66 3.92
CA LEU A 216 17.20 13.06 3.01
C LEU A 216 17.06 14.54 2.62
N ASP A 217 18.14 15.30 2.74
CA ASP A 217 18.20 16.70 2.29
C ASP A 217 18.26 16.83 0.76
N ARG A 218 18.81 15.82 0.09
CA ARG A 218 19.07 15.80 -1.35
C ARG A 218 18.42 14.58 -1.99
N LYS A 219 17.98 14.78 -3.23
CA LYS A 219 17.46 13.71 -4.08
C LYS A 219 18.56 12.66 -4.28
N PRO A 220 18.30 11.36 -4.06
CA PRO A 220 19.28 10.30 -4.29
C PRO A 220 19.74 10.23 -5.75
N THR A 221 20.93 9.65 -5.97
CA THR A 221 21.42 9.34 -7.32
C THR A 221 20.46 8.37 -8.04
N GLY A 222 20.36 8.47 -9.37
CA GLY A 222 19.41 7.67 -10.17
C GLY A 222 18.03 8.31 -10.38
N PHE A 223 17.62 9.26 -9.54
CA PHE A 223 16.32 9.95 -9.65
C PHE A 223 16.41 11.29 -10.39
N GLY A 224 17.40 11.46 -11.27
CA GLY A 224 17.69 12.72 -11.97
C GLY A 224 16.51 13.27 -12.76
N HIS A 225 15.69 12.40 -13.33
CA HIS A 225 14.52 12.71 -14.16
C HIS A 225 13.35 13.37 -13.39
N LEU A 226 13.28 13.21 -12.07
CA LEU A 226 12.24 13.84 -11.24
C LEU A 226 12.50 15.34 -11.04
N PRO A 227 11.46 16.19 -10.93
CA PRO A 227 11.65 17.62 -10.68
C PRO A 227 12.43 17.86 -9.39
N SER A 228 13.40 18.78 -9.43
CA SER A 228 14.06 19.27 -8.22
C SER A 228 13.14 20.26 -7.51
N VAL A 229 13.12 20.18 -6.18
CA VAL A 229 12.44 21.18 -5.34
C VAL A 229 13.50 22.05 -4.69
N PRO A 230 13.50 23.38 -4.90
CA PRO A 230 14.43 24.30 -4.27
C PRO A 230 14.40 24.17 -2.74
N THR A 231 15.54 24.35 -2.07
CA THR A 231 15.63 24.28 -0.60
C THR A 231 14.68 25.26 0.09
N ALA A 232 14.48 26.45 -0.48
CA ALA A 232 13.55 27.45 0.05
C ALA A 232 12.08 27.02 0.04
N GLU A 233 11.71 26.03 -0.77
CA GLU A 233 10.35 25.48 -0.85
C GLU A 233 10.14 24.25 0.05
N GLN A 234 11.15 23.86 0.84
CA GLN A 234 11.04 22.69 1.70
C GLN A 234 10.14 22.97 2.91
N SER A 235 9.12 22.14 3.08
CA SER A 235 8.18 22.21 4.20
C SER A 235 8.81 21.72 5.50
N LYS A 236 8.41 22.31 6.63
CA LYS A 236 8.56 21.65 7.93
C LYS A 236 7.53 20.52 8.06
N TYR A 237 7.85 19.45 8.79
CA TYR A 237 6.95 18.33 9.02
C TYR A 237 6.76 18.02 10.51
N ARG A 238 5.59 17.50 10.85
CA ARG A 238 5.32 16.85 12.14
C ARG A 238 5.44 15.33 11.96
N VAL A 239 5.94 14.65 12.97
CA VAL A 239 6.06 13.18 12.96
C VAL A 239 5.27 12.57 14.11
N ASN A 240 4.49 11.52 13.82
CA ASN A 240 3.84 10.69 14.82
C ASN A 240 4.58 9.35 14.91
N LEU A 241 5.13 9.06 16.09
CA LEU A 241 5.87 7.82 16.41
C LEU A 241 5.18 7.03 17.54
N MET A 242 3.89 7.27 17.78
CA MET A 242 3.14 6.54 18.79
C MET A 242 3.23 5.03 18.52
N ASN A 243 3.78 4.27 19.47
CA ASN A 243 4.02 2.82 19.34
C ASN A 243 4.91 2.42 18.14
N ALA A 244 5.80 3.29 17.67
CA ALA A 244 6.69 3.00 16.53
C ALA A 244 8.08 2.54 17.01
N GLY A 245 8.46 1.31 16.65
CA GLY A 245 9.76 0.72 17.01
C GLY A 245 9.94 0.53 18.52
N ASP A 246 11.11 0.01 18.91
CA ASP A 246 11.63 0.30 20.25
C ASP A 246 12.22 1.72 20.17
N LEU A 247 11.64 2.65 20.92
CA LEU A 247 12.00 4.07 20.87
C LEU A 247 13.48 4.32 21.18
N PHE A 248 14.12 3.42 21.94
CA PHE A 248 15.54 3.53 22.27
C PHE A 248 16.46 3.05 21.13
N ASP A 249 15.94 2.24 20.22
CA ASP A 249 16.70 1.65 19.10
C ASP A 249 16.36 2.27 17.74
N LEU A 250 15.40 3.21 17.68
CA LEU A 250 15.06 3.90 16.43
C LEU A 250 16.21 4.82 15.97
N SER A 251 16.97 4.33 15.01
CA SER A 251 18.08 5.06 14.39
C SER A 251 17.63 6.00 13.25
N GLY A 252 18.56 6.87 12.83
CA GLY A 252 18.34 7.82 11.74
C GLY A 252 18.23 9.26 12.23
N ASN A 253 17.53 10.10 11.46
CA ASN A 253 17.46 11.54 11.74
C ASN A 253 16.02 12.09 11.77
N VAL A 254 14.98 11.24 11.74
CA VAL A 254 13.59 11.69 11.60
C VAL A 254 13.12 12.71 12.66
N VAL A 255 13.63 12.60 13.88
CA VAL A 255 13.27 13.52 14.99
C VAL A 255 14.27 14.67 15.18
N VAL A 256 15.48 14.55 14.65
CA VAL A 256 16.55 15.58 14.77
C VAL A 256 16.79 16.34 13.46
N HIS A 257 16.11 15.99 12.38
CA HIS A 257 16.24 16.66 11.09
C HIS A 257 15.86 18.14 11.24
N PRO A 258 16.57 19.09 10.60
CA PRO A 258 16.24 20.50 10.66
C PRO A 258 14.81 20.87 10.20
N ARG A 259 14.13 19.95 9.51
CA ARG A 259 12.74 20.12 9.03
C ARG A 259 11.69 19.57 9.98
N CYS A 260 12.06 18.78 10.99
CA CYS A 260 11.14 18.32 12.01
C CYS A 260 10.66 19.51 12.85
N ALA A 261 9.34 19.67 12.99
CA ALA A 261 8.70 20.75 13.73
C ALA A 261 7.99 20.29 15.00
N GLY A 262 7.86 18.99 15.20
CA GLY A 262 7.15 18.40 16.33
C GLY A 262 7.10 16.89 16.19
N VAL A 263 7.15 16.23 17.33
CA VAL A 263 7.15 14.77 17.45
C VAL A 263 6.01 14.41 18.40
N PHE A 264 5.10 13.54 17.99
CA PHE A 264 4.09 12.96 18.88
C PHE A 264 4.57 11.57 19.32
N ARG A 265 4.67 11.34 20.63
CA ARG A 265 5.14 10.08 21.25
C ARG A 265 4.20 9.63 22.37
N ASN A 266 4.36 8.37 22.77
CA ASN A 266 3.61 7.77 23.89
C ASN A 266 3.71 8.59 25.18
N ASP A 267 4.89 9.15 25.47
CA ASP A 267 5.16 9.89 26.71
C ASP A 267 4.37 11.21 26.82
N GLU A 268 3.90 11.75 25.68
CA GLU A 268 3.08 12.97 25.64
C GLU A 268 1.57 12.68 25.76
N ALA A 269 1.16 11.42 25.57
CA ALA A 269 -0.20 10.96 25.84
C ALA A 269 -0.33 10.59 27.32
N ALA A 270 -0.42 11.64 28.15
CA ALA A 270 -0.60 11.61 29.60
C ALA A 270 -1.21 10.29 30.17
N GLY A 271 -0.40 9.54 30.92
CA GLY A 271 -0.87 8.51 31.87
C GLY A 271 -0.65 7.05 31.50
N PHE A 272 0.10 6.73 30.44
CA PHE A 272 0.39 5.33 30.08
C PHE A 272 1.44 4.72 31.04
N ASP A 273 1.06 3.68 31.79
CA ASP A 273 1.96 2.93 32.66
C ASP A 273 2.93 2.10 31.80
N PRO A 274 4.27 2.29 31.92
CA PRO A 274 5.27 1.50 31.20
C PRO A 274 5.12 -0.02 31.34
N HIS A 275 4.44 -0.51 32.39
CA HIS A 275 4.17 -1.93 32.58
C HIS A 275 3.26 -2.56 31.51
N ASP A 276 2.39 -1.79 30.84
CA ASP A 276 1.53 -2.30 29.76
C ASP A 276 2.30 -2.58 28.46
N HIS A 277 3.45 -1.92 28.26
CA HIS A 277 4.29 -2.15 27.08
C HIS A 277 4.92 -3.55 27.10
N TYR A 278 5.36 -4.01 28.28
CA TYR A 278 5.89 -5.35 28.47
C TYR A 278 4.84 -6.44 28.23
N ALA A 279 3.56 -6.18 28.52
CA ALA A 279 2.49 -7.15 28.27
C ALA A 279 2.25 -7.36 26.76
N LEU A 280 2.25 -6.28 25.97
CA LEU A 280 2.14 -6.35 24.51
C LEU A 280 3.36 -7.02 23.86
N GLN A 281 4.57 -6.71 24.34
CA GLN A 281 5.81 -7.31 23.83
C GLN A 281 5.84 -8.81 24.11
N ARG A 282 5.43 -9.24 25.32
CA ARG A 282 5.30 -10.64 25.70
C ARG A 282 4.23 -11.37 24.88
N MET A 283 3.07 -10.73 24.63
CA MET A 283 2.03 -11.28 23.74
C MET A 283 2.54 -11.47 22.30
N MET A 284 3.37 -10.56 21.80
CA MET A 284 3.95 -10.69 20.45
C MET A 284 5.03 -11.77 20.37
N GLU A 285 5.85 -11.94 21.42
CA GLU A 285 6.81 -13.06 21.52
C GLU A 285 6.09 -14.41 21.62
N ASP A 286 5.06 -14.51 22.45
CA ASP A 286 4.24 -15.72 22.60
C ASP A 286 3.56 -16.10 21.26
N TRP A 287 3.05 -15.11 20.52
CA TRP A 287 2.47 -15.35 19.19
C TRP A 287 3.50 -15.85 18.17
N LYS A 288 4.71 -15.28 18.17
CA LYS A 288 5.82 -15.75 17.31
C LYS A 288 6.25 -17.17 17.63
N ASN A 289 6.19 -17.57 18.90
CA ASN A 289 6.55 -18.91 19.36
C ASN A 289 5.42 -19.95 19.21
N SER A 290 4.19 -19.53 18.89
CA SER A 290 3.03 -20.40 18.70
C SER A 290 2.78 -20.85 17.25
N LYS A 291 3.62 -20.42 16.30
CA LYS A 291 3.62 -20.85 14.90
C LYS A 291 4.84 -21.71 14.62
#